data_AF-L9VU05-F1
#
_entry.id   AF-L9VU05-F1
#
_cell.length_a   1.000
_cell.length_b   1.000
_cell.length_c   1.000
_cell.angle_alpha   90.00
_cell.angle_beta   90.00
_cell.angle_gamma   90.00
#
_symmetry.space_group_name_H-M   'P 1'
#
loop_
_entity.id
_entity.type
_entity.pdbx_description
1 polymer ?
#
loop_
_entity_poly.entity_id
_entity_poly.type
_entity_poly.pdbx_seq_one_letter_code
_entity_poly.pdbx_strand_id
1 'polypeptide(L)'
;MWIGGDGVHMEQNIIERNFIVRFFVGLGVILMMAYVGEQLGLLLLAYGFPYGGWVGVAIGMIVVFIAFAAVYTLYCSIVESE
;
A
#
# COMPACT_ATOMS: atom_id res chain seq x y z
N MET A 1 32.07 11.36 33.02
CA MET A 1 30.63 11.07 33.24
C MET A 1 29.87 11.89 32.20
N TRP A 2 29.55 11.28 31.06
CA TRP A 2 28.78 11.93 30.00
C TRP A 2 27.32 11.56 30.26
N ILE A 3 26.53 12.52 30.73
CA ILE A 3 25.07 12.49 30.73
C ILE A 3 24.66 13.57 29.75
N GLY A 4 24.15 13.17 28.60
CA GLY A 4 23.61 14.04 27.58
C GLY A 4 22.78 13.17 26.66
N GLY A 5 21.47 13.40 26.70
CA GLY A 5 20.55 12.96 25.66
C GLY A 5 21.09 13.31 24.28
N ASP A 6 20.58 12.72 23.22
CA ASP A 6 19.17 12.54 23.00
C ASP A 6 18.97 11.17 22.39
N GLY A 7 18.29 10.28 23.11
CA GLY A 7 17.64 9.17 22.43
C GLY A 7 16.68 9.82 21.46
N VAL A 8 17.07 9.90 20.20
CA VAL A 8 16.18 10.28 19.10
C VAL A 8 15.07 9.26 19.18
N HIS A 9 14.01 9.61 19.90
CA HIS A 9 12.78 8.88 19.90
C HIS A 9 12.24 9.12 18.51
N MET A 10 12.72 8.33 17.54
CA MET A 10 11.97 8.07 16.33
C MET A 10 10.62 7.67 16.87
N GLU A 11 9.63 8.53 16.73
CA GLU A 11 8.26 8.21 17.06
C GLU A 11 7.92 7.04 16.11
N GLN A 12 8.16 5.82 16.61
CA GLN A 12 8.12 4.63 15.78
C GLN A 12 6.68 4.50 15.33
N ASN A 13 6.46 4.90 14.07
CA ASN A 13 5.20 4.91 13.37
C ASN A 13 4.34 3.74 13.85
N ILE A 14 3.10 3.99 14.28
CA ILE A 14 2.20 3.00 14.92
C ILE A 14 2.11 1.70 14.10
N ILE A 15 2.24 1.83 12.79
CA ILE A 15 2.25 0.73 11.82
C ILE A 15 3.48 -0.19 12.00
N GLU A 16 4.66 0.37 12.27
CA GLU A 16 5.90 -0.40 12.45
C GLU A 16 6.04 -1.03 13.84
N ARG A 17 5.41 -0.41 14.85
CA ARG A 17 5.50 -0.86 16.25
C ARG A 17 4.73 -2.16 16.51
N ASN A 18 3.69 -2.45 15.72
CA ASN A 18 2.80 -3.59 15.94
C ASN A 18 2.71 -4.49 14.71
N PHE A 19 3.24 -5.72 14.85
CA PHE A 19 3.18 -6.77 13.81
C PHE A 19 1.76 -6.99 13.26
N ILE A 20 0.76 -6.96 14.13
CA ILE A 20 -0.65 -7.17 13.78
C ILE A 20 -1.15 -6.07 12.84
N VAL A 21 -0.79 -4.81 13.09
CA VAL A 21 -1.21 -3.67 12.26
C VAL A 21 -0.55 -3.77 10.88
N ARG A 22 0.75 -4.06 10.81
CA ARG A 22 1.46 -4.32 9.55
C ARG A 22 0.83 -5.46 8.76
N PHE A 23 0.45 -6.55 9.44
CA PHE A 23 -0.21 -7.68 8.83
C PHE A 23 -1.57 -7.30 8.23
N PHE A 24 -2.43 -6.60 8.99
CA PHE A 24 -3.74 -6.16 8.49
C PHE A 24 -3.64 -5.13 7.37
N VAL A 25 -2.66 -4.23 7.43
CA VAL A 25 -2.40 -3.27 6.34
C VAL A 25 -2.00 -4.01 5.07
N GLY A 26 -1.01 -4.92 5.15
CA GLY A 26 -0.61 -5.72 4.00
C GLY A 26 -1.74 -6.57 3.43
N LEU A 27 -2.52 -7.21 4.30
CA LEU A 27 -3.69 -7.98 3.92
C LEU A 27 -4.77 -7.10 3.26
N GLY A 28 -5.02 -5.92 3.79
CA GLY A 28 -5.94 -4.94 3.21
C GLY A 28 -5.52 -4.52 1.80
N VAL A 29 -4.22 -4.27 1.59
CA VAL A 29 -3.68 -3.95 0.26
C VAL A 29 -3.89 -5.10 -0.72
N ILE A 30 -3.62 -6.35 -0.31
CA ILE A 30 -3.81 -7.54 -1.16
C ILE A 30 -5.30 -7.72 -1.52
N LEU A 31 -6.21 -7.54 -0.55
CA LEU A 31 -7.66 -7.60 -0.81
C LEU A 31 -8.09 -6.48 -1.77
N MET A 32 -7.55 -5.28 -1.62
CA MET A 32 -7.82 -4.16 -2.52
C MET A 32 -7.32 -4.44 -3.94
N MET A 33 -6.14 -5.04 -4.08
CA MET A 33 -5.60 -5.49 -5.37
C MET A 33 -6.52 -6.50 -6.05
N ALA A 34 -7.02 -7.50 -5.30
CA ALA A 34 -7.94 -8.49 -5.84
C ALA A 34 -9.25 -7.85 -6.31
N TYR A 35 -9.85 -6.99 -5.48
CA TYR A 35 -11.11 -6.33 -5.79
C TYR A 35 -11.00 -5.39 -7.01
N VAL A 36 -9.98 -4.52 -7.03
CA VAL A 36 -9.78 -3.57 -8.15
C VAL A 36 -9.42 -4.32 -9.44
N GLY A 37 -8.60 -5.35 -9.33
CA GLY A 37 -8.24 -6.20 -10.47
C GLY A 37 -9.44 -6.90 -11.10
N GLU A 38 -10.33 -7.46 -10.27
CA GLU A 38 -11.57 -8.09 -10.73
C GLU A 38 -12.48 -7.08 -11.43
N GLN A 39 -12.70 -5.91 -10.82
CA GLN A 39 -13.53 -4.85 -11.41
C GLN A 39 -13.00 -4.38 -12.76
N LEU A 40 -11.70 -4.15 -12.87
CA LEU A 40 -11.07 -3.82 -14.15
C LEU A 40 -11.20 -4.97 -15.16
N GLY A 41 -11.06 -6.21 -14.70
CA GLY A 41 -11.22 -7.37 -15.59
C GLY A 41 -12.61 -7.50 -16.18
N LEU A 42 -13.64 -7.28 -15.36
CA LEU A 42 -15.03 -7.25 -15.80
C LEU A 42 -15.29 -6.10 -16.79
N LEU A 43 -14.75 -4.91 -16.53
CA LEU A 43 -14.85 -3.77 -17.44
C LEU A 43 -14.19 -4.05 -18.79
N LEU A 44 -12.99 -4.65 -18.81
CA LEU A 44 -12.30 -5.00 -20.05
C LEU A 44 -13.05 -6.08 -20.85
N LEU A 45 -13.61 -7.08 -20.16
CA LEU A 45 -14.45 -8.11 -20.79
C LEU A 45 -15.72 -7.49 -21.38
N ALA A 46 -16.36 -6.57 -20.66
CA ALA A 46 -17.54 -5.84 -21.14
C ALA A 46 -17.22 -4.98 -22.38
N TYR A 47 -16.00 -4.47 -22.49
CA TYR A 47 -15.51 -3.75 -23.66
C TYR A 47 -15.17 -4.66 -24.87
N GLY A 48 -15.34 -5.98 -24.72
CA GLY A 48 -15.08 -6.96 -25.78
C GLY A 48 -13.64 -7.43 -25.85
N PHE A 49 -12.81 -7.15 -24.83
CA PHE A 49 -11.44 -7.62 -24.80
C PHE A 49 -11.38 -9.09 -24.35
N PRO A 50 -10.93 -10.05 -25.20
CA PRO A 50 -11.02 -11.49 -24.92
C PRO A 50 -10.16 -11.94 -23.73
N TYR A 51 -9.16 -11.13 -23.35
CA TYR A 51 -8.24 -11.37 -22.25
C TYR A 51 -8.53 -10.51 -21.02
N GLY A 52 -9.68 -9.81 -21.00
CA GLY A 52 -10.00 -8.83 -19.97
C GLY A 52 -9.88 -9.37 -18.55
N GLY A 53 -10.30 -10.61 -18.31
CA GLY A 53 -10.24 -11.23 -16.99
C GLY A 53 -8.84 -11.21 -16.34
N TRP A 54 -7.83 -11.76 -16.99
CA TRP A 54 -6.48 -11.84 -16.40
C TRP A 54 -5.68 -10.54 -16.60
N VAL A 55 -5.90 -9.81 -17.70
CA VAL A 55 -5.21 -8.54 -17.97
C VAL A 55 -5.68 -7.47 -16.99
N GLY A 56 -6.99 -7.38 -16.73
CA GLY A 56 -7.54 -6.43 -15.76
C GLY A 56 -7.03 -6.68 -14.35
N VAL A 57 -6.88 -7.95 -13.96
CA VAL A 57 -6.28 -8.33 -12.68
C VAL A 57 -4.81 -7.91 -12.59
N ALA A 58 -4.01 -8.15 -13.63
CA ALA A 58 -2.61 -7.71 -13.68
C ALA A 58 -2.46 -6.18 -13.58
N ILE A 59 -3.28 -5.45 -14.35
CA ILE A 59 -3.27 -3.97 -14.33
C ILE A 59 -3.73 -3.45 -12.97
N GLY A 60 -4.80 -4.01 -12.40
CA GLY A 60 -5.32 -3.60 -11.09
C GLY A 60 -4.30 -3.78 -9.97
N MET A 61 -3.56 -4.90 -9.96
CA MET A 61 -2.46 -5.11 -9.02
C MET A 61 -1.40 -4.00 -9.11
N ILE A 62 -0.94 -3.69 -10.33
CA ILE A 62 0.09 -2.67 -10.55
C ILE A 62 -0.41 -1.30 -10.11
N VAL A 63 -1.64 -0.93 -10.48
CA VAL A 63 -2.23 0.38 -10.14
C VAL A 63 -2.37 0.55 -8.63
N VAL A 64 -2.92 -0.46 -7.93
CA VAL A 64 -3.09 -0.40 -6.48
C VAL A 64 -1.73 -0.39 -5.77
N PHE A 65 -0.75 -1.16 -6.26
CA PHE A 65 0.60 -1.14 -5.70
C PHE A 65 1.24 0.24 -5.79
N ILE A 66 1.19 0.87 -6.97
CA ILE A 66 1.76 2.20 -7.19
C ILE A 66 1.05 3.23 -6.32
N ALA A 67 -0.29 3.20 -6.28
CA ALA A 67 -1.06 4.11 -5.43
C ALA A 67 -0.70 3.96 -3.96
N PHE A 68 -0.60 2.73 -3.47
CA PHE A 68 -0.20 2.46 -2.09
C PHE A 68 1.24 2.93 -1.81
N ALA A 69 2.20 2.64 -2.70
CA ALA A 69 3.59 3.07 -2.56
C ALA A 69 3.71 4.60 -2.54
N ALA A 70 2.97 5.30 -3.39
CA ALA A 70 2.94 6.76 -3.43
C ALA A 70 2.39 7.33 -2.11
N VAL A 71 1.28 6.80 -1.61
CA VAL A 71 0.71 7.22 -0.32
C VAL A 71 1.69 6.96 0.82
N TYR A 72 2.30 5.78 0.87
CA TYR A 72 3.29 5.43 1.90
C TYR A 72 4.50 6.37 1.88
N THR A 73 4.99 6.70 0.69
CA THR A 73 6.13 7.61 0.50
C THR A 73 5.77 9.03 0.93
N LEU A 74 4.56 9.50 0.60
CA LEU A 74 4.05 10.80 1.03
C LEU A 74 3.97 10.88 2.56
N TYR A 75 3.40 9.89 3.22
CA TYR A 75 3.34 9.84 4.68
C TYR A 75 4.74 9.87 5.30
N CYS A 76 5.70 9.13 4.73
CA CYS A 76 7.09 9.16 5.18
C CYS A 76 7.71 10.56 5.04
N SER A 77 7.45 11.26 3.93
CA SER A 77 7.98 12.61 3.70
C SER A 77 7.39 13.68 4.63
N ILE A 78 6.14 13.51 5.07
CA ILE A 78 5.48 14.46 5.99
C ILE A 78 6.07 14.31 7.39
N VAL A 79 6.23 13.09 7.88
CA VAL A 79 6.77 12.81 9.21
C VAL A 79 8.21 13.31 9.37
N GLU A 80 9.02 13.32 8.30
CA GLU A 80 10.39 13.84 8.36
C GLU A 80 10.48 15.37 8.39
N SER A 81 9.38 16.08 8.10
CA SER A 81 9.35 17.55 8.09
C SER A 81 8.89 18.18 9.41
N GLU A 82 8.50 17.37 10.40
CA GLU A 82 8.14 17.76 11.77
C GLU A 82 9.28 17.48 12.75
#